data_AF-M3HTV5-F1
#
_entry.id   AF-M3HTV5-F1
#
_cell.length_a   1.000
_cell.length_b   1.000
_cell.length_c   1.000
_cell.angle_alpha   90.00
_cell.angle_beta   90.00
_cell.angle_gamma   90.00
#
_symmetry.space_group_name_H-M   'P 1'
#
loop_
_entity.id
_entity.type
_entity.pdbx_description
1 polymer ?
#
loop_
_entity_poly.entity_id
_entity_poly.type
_entity_poly.pdbx_seq_one_letter_code
_entity_poly.pdbx_strand_id
1 'polypeptide(L)'
;MTKSSYGNPRFFDFVYDEFLTGADGSIFPYQEGDLFNSLTRENILELLEITGILPEIRKKGYTKVQLEISGMGEDFQRLVLISDKEILLHLRLSIQEYRLEINDYFFKEKYLIINWLQTRHPKSQTMDKSRLYPGQDVPGLGIFHQISDFIGF
;
A
#
# COMPACT_ATOMS: atom_id res chain seq x y z
N MET A 1 -0.26 -27.89 -12.38
CA MET A 1 -1.10 -26.68 -12.54
C MET A 1 -1.81 -26.43 -11.22
N THR A 2 -1.19 -25.68 -10.33
CA THR A 2 -1.77 -25.27 -9.05
C THR A 2 -2.78 -24.16 -9.35
N LYS A 3 -4.05 -24.40 -9.00
CA LYS A 3 -5.11 -23.40 -9.10
C LYS A 3 -4.71 -22.24 -8.20
N SER A 4 -4.61 -21.06 -8.79
CA SER A 4 -4.24 -19.83 -8.11
C SER A 4 -5.35 -19.45 -7.13
N SER A 5 -4.99 -19.27 -5.86
CA SER A 5 -5.91 -18.85 -4.79
C SER A 5 -6.32 -17.37 -4.92
N TYR A 6 -5.85 -16.67 -5.96
CA TYR A 6 -5.91 -15.22 -6.19
C TYR A 6 -7.32 -14.64 -6.41
N GLY A 7 -8.37 -15.46 -6.33
CA GLY A 7 -9.77 -15.02 -6.43
C GLY A 7 -10.60 -15.25 -5.16
N ASN A 8 -9.98 -15.68 -4.06
CA ASN A 8 -10.69 -15.95 -2.81
C ASN A 8 -10.52 -14.76 -1.83
N PRO A 9 -11.58 -14.00 -1.52
CA PRO A 9 -11.50 -12.92 -0.53
C PRO A 9 -10.98 -13.41 0.84
N ARG A 10 -11.21 -14.68 1.19
CA ARG A 10 -10.70 -15.28 2.44
C ARG A 10 -9.19 -15.51 2.47
N PHE A 11 -8.52 -15.54 1.32
CA PHE A 11 -7.06 -15.60 1.29
C PHE A 11 -6.46 -14.27 1.77
N PHE A 12 -7.08 -13.16 1.38
CA PHE A 12 -6.68 -11.82 1.80
C PHE A 12 -6.98 -11.60 3.28
N ASP A 13 -8.18 -11.95 3.75
CA ASP A 13 -8.50 -11.89 5.19
C ASP A 13 -7.49 -12.66 6.06
N PHE A 14 -7.06 -13.84 5.61
CA PHE A 14 -6.05 -14.65 6.32
C PHE A 14 -4.67 -13.99 6.32
N VAL A 15 -4.24 -13.45 5.18
CA VAL A 15 -2.96 -12.72 5.06
C VAL A 15 -2.99 -11.44 5.90
N TYR A 16 -4.12 -10.76 5.99
CA TYR A 16 -4.31 -9.57 6.82
C TYR A 16 -4.26 -9.89 8.31
N ASP A 17 -5.01 -10.91 8.74
CA ASP A 17 -5.00 -11.34 10.13
C ASP A 17 -3.60 -11.85 10.51
N GLU A 18 -2.93 -12.64 9.66
CA GLU A 18 -1.55 -13.09 9.87
C GLU A 18 -0.55 -11.92 9.88
N PHE A 19 -0.75 -10.92 9.01
CA PHE A 19 0.06 -9.71 8.94
C PHE A 19 -0.06 -8.85 10.20
N LEU A 20 -1.29 -8.60 10.66
CA LEU A 20 -1.56 -7.80 11.85
C LEU A 20 -1.16 -8.52 13.13
N THR A 21 -1.34 -9.85 13.19
CA THR A 21 -0.91 -10.66 14.33
C THR A 21 0.61 -10.86 14.37
N GLY A 22 1.26 -11.05 13.22
CA GLY A 22 2.72 -11.15 13.09
C GLY A 22 3.45 -9.85 13.42
N ALA A 23 2.76 -8.71 13.37
CA ALA A 23 3.26 -7.43 13.84
C ALA A 23 3.24 -7.29 15.39
N ASP A 24 2.56 -8.17 16.14
CA ASP A 24 2.67 -8.24 17.61
C ASP A 24 3.83 -9.13 18.02
N GLY A 25 4.96 -8.50 18.36
CA GLY A 25 6.06 -9.18 19.02
C GLY A 25 7.35 -9.13 18.22
N SER A 26 8.13 -8.11 18.53
CA SER A 26 9.56 -7.96 18.28
C SER A 26 10.37 -9.22 18.63
N ILE A 27 10.40 -10.21 17.74
CA ILE A 27 11.37 -11.31 17.78
C ILE A 27 12.35 -11.22 16.59
N PHE A 28 11.96 -10.54 15.52
CA PHE A 28 12.81 -10.37 14.35
C PHE A 28 13.38 -8.95 14.29
N PRO A 29 14.71 -8.79 14.12
CA PRO A 29 15.30 -7.47 13.90
C PRO A 29 14.69 -6.86 12.64
N TYR A 30 14.40 -5.55 12.68
CA TYR A 30 13.93 -4.78 11.52
C TYR A 30 14.74 -5.14 10.28
N GLN A 31 14.07 -5.69 9.27
CA GLN A 31 14.67 -5.97 7.97
C GLN A 31 14.28 -4.86 7.00
N GLU A 32 15.28 -4.11 6.56
CA GLU A 32 15.09 -3.08 5.55
C GLU A 32 14.65 -3.74 4.23
N GLY A 33 13.49 -3.34 3.72
CA GLY A 33 12.92 -3.87 2.47
C GLY A 33 11.65 -4.69 2.64
N ASP A 34 11.30 -5.10 3.86
CA ASP A 34 10.06 -5.82 4.16
C ASP A 34 9.05 -4.93 4.88
N LEU A 35 7.77 -5.07 4.54
CA LEU A 35 6.69 -4.32 5.16
C LEU A 35 6.24 -5.04 6.44
N PHE A 36 6.34 -4.33 7.57
CA PHE A 36 6.11 -4.74 8.96
C PHE A 36 6.72 -6.10 9.34
N ASN A 37 7.90 -6.39 8.78
CA ASN A 37 8.67 -7.63 8.99
C ASN A 37 7.95 -8.92 8.57
N SER A 38 6.86 -8.83 7.80
CA SER A 38 6.03 -9.97 7.43
C SER A 38 5.77 -10.06 5.93
N LEU A 39 5.60 -8.92 5.24
CA LEU A 39 5.37 -8.89 3.79
C LEU A 39 6.67 -8.56 3.06
N THR A 40 7.16 -9.53 2.30
CA THR A 40 8.35 -9.30 1.47
C THR A 40 8.05 -8.36 0.31
N ARG A 41 9.12 -7.81 -0.26
CA ARG A 41 9.05 -7.04 -1.50
C ARG A 41 8.28 -7.78 -2.61
N GLU A 42 8.50 -9.08 -2.77
CA GLU A 42 7.83 -9.91 -3.77
C GLU A 42 6.33 -10.02 -3.49
N ASN A 43 5.93 -10.22 -2.24
CA ASN A 43 4.52 -10.27 -1.86
C ASN A 43 3.83 -8.93 -2.16
N ILE A 44 4.49 -7.81 -1.87
CA ILE A 44 3.93 -6.49 -2.14
C ILE A 44 3.79 -6.24 -3.64
N LEU A 45 4.79 -6.62 -4.44
CA LEU A 45 4.67 -6.53 -5.90
C LEU A 45 3.50 -7.37 -6.43
N GLU A 46 3.32 -8.58 -5.92
CA GLU A 46 2.19 -9.44 -6.26
C GLU A 46 0.84 -8.80 -5.87
N LEU A 47 0.74 -8.22 -4.66
CA LEU A 47 -0.45 -7.50 -4.22
C LEU A 47 -0.75 -6.27 -5.10
N LEU A 48 0.28 -5.50 -5.48
CA LEU A 48 0.14 -4.37 -6.39
C LEU A 48 -0.28 -4.79 -7.81
N GLU A 49 0.06 -6.02 -8.23
CA GLU A 49 -0.43 -6.61 -9.48
C GLU A 49 -1.91 -6.99 -9.38
N ILE A 50 -2.27 -7.76 -8.35
CA ILE A 50 -3.62 -8.32 -8.20
C ILE A 50 -4.67 -7.21 -7.96
N THR A 51 -4.32 -6.21 -7.16
CA THR A 51 -5.19 -5.03 -6.90
C THR A 51 -5.32 -4.11 -8.10
N GLY A 52 -4.54 -4.31 -9.17
CA GLY A 52 -4.62 -3.51 -10.39
C GLY A 52 -3.80 -2.22 -10.36
N ILE A 53 -3.04 -1.93 -9.29
CA ILE A 53 -2.19 -0.73 -9.20
C ILE A 53 -1.13 -0.73 -10.31
N LEU A 54 -0.33 -1.79 -10.42
CA LEU A 54 0.71 -1.89 -11.47
C LEU A 54 0.11 -1.95 -12.88
N PRO A 55 -0.97 -2.70 -13.14
CA PRO A 55 -1.68 -2.64 -14.41
C PRO A 55 -2.12 -1.23 -14.82
N GLU A 56 -2.72 -0.45 -13.92
CA GLU A 56 -3.16 0.92 -14.22
C GLU A 56 -1.99 1.88 -14.46
N ILE A 57 -0.91 1.73 -13.70
CA ILE A 57 0.33 2.48 -13.92
C ILE A 57 0.93 2.16 -15.30
N ARG A 58 0.96 0.89 -15.71
CA ARG A 58 1.45 0.48 -17.04
C ARG A 58 0.59 1.04 -18.18
N LYS A 59 -0.74 1.02 -18.05
CA LYS A 59 -1.65 1.62 -19.04
C LYS A 59 -1.37 3.11 -19.28
N LYS A 60 -0.85 3.81 -18.26
CA LYS A 60 -0.46 5.23 -18.32
C LYS A 60 0.96 5.46 -18.85
N GLY A 61 1.63 4.41 -19.33
CA GLY A 61 2.93 4.51 -20.01
C GLY A 61 4.15 4.40 -19.10
N TYR A 62 4.01 3.88 -17.88
CA TYR A 62 5.13 3.60 -16.98
C TYR A 62 5.43 2.10 -17.00
N THR A 63 6.42 1.71 -17.80
CA THR A 63 6.76 0.29 -18.01
C THR A 63 7.83 -0.23 -17.05
N LYS A 64 8.69 0.65 -16.55
CA LYS A 64 9.74 0.35 -15.57
C LYS A 64 9.39 1.02 -14.26
N VAL A 65 8.83 0.24 -13.34
CA VAL A 65 8.45 0.71 -12.00
C VAL A 65 9.30 -0.01 -10.97
N GLN A 66 9.97 0.75 -10.12
CA GLN A 66 10.73 0.27 -8.98
C GLN A 66 9.92 0.47 -7.72
N LEU A 67 9.81 -0.59 -6.92
CA LEU A 67 9.29 -0.53 -5.56
C LEU A 67 10.43 -0.21 -4.59
N GLU A 68 10.20 0.73 -3.68
CA GLU A 68 11.07 0.98 -2.53
C GLU A 68 10.24 0.90 -1.26
N ILE A 69 10.74 0.11 -0.31
CA ILE A 69 10.15 -0.05 1.02
C ILE A 69 11.20 0.38 2.02
N SER A 70 10.83 1.27 2.94
CA SER A 70 11.72 1.79 3.96
C SER A 70 10.93 2.17 5.20
N GLY A 71 11.42 1.84 6.39
CA GLY A 71 10.83 2.23 7.67
C GLY A 71 11.57 3.39 8.33
N MET A 72 10.84 4.13 9.17
CA MET A 72 11.43 4.98 10.21
C MET A 72 11.02 4.40 11.56
N GLY A 73 11.76 3.39 12.03
CA GLY A 73 11.40 2.64 13.24
C GLY A 73 10.22 1.69 13.03
N GLU A 74 9.56 1.31 14.13
CA GLU A 74 8.47 0.33 14.15
C GLU A 74 7.09 0.95 13.79
N ASP A 75 6.94 2.27 13.95
CA ASP A 75 5.64 2.94 13.87
C ASP A 75 5.20 3.27 12.44
N PHE A 76 6.15 3.61 11.57
CA PHE A 76 5.86 4.09 10.22
C PHE A 76 6.71 3.40 9.18
N GLN A 77 6.03 2.92 8.15
CA GLN A 77 6.68 2.38 6.98
C GLN A 77 6.22 3.08 5.71
N ARG A 78 7.16 3.20 4.78
CA ARG A 78 6.98 3.92 3.53
C ARG A 78 7.08 2.93 2.38
N LEU A 79 6.10 3.00 1.49
CA LEU A 79 6.07 2.31 0.21
C LEU A 79 6.07 3.36 -0.90
N VAL A 80 7.07 3.28 -1.79
CA VAL A 80 7.21 4.22 -2.92
C VAL A 80 7.30 3.44 -4.23
N LEU A 81 6.52 3.86 -5.23
CA LEU A 81 6.69 3.41 -6.61
C LEU A 81 7.36 4.53 -7.42
N ILE A 82 8.46 4.20 -8.07
CA ILE A 82 9.30 5.14 -8.81
C ILE A 82 9.41 4.68 -10.27
N SER A 83 9.32 5.61 -11.21
CA SER A 83 9.58 5.36 -12.62
C SER A 83 10.35 6.53 -13.22
N ASP A 84 11.46 6.25 -13.91
CA ASP A 84 12.31 7.27 -14.55
C ASP A 84 12.73 8.41 -13.58
N LYS A 85 13.01 8.08 -12.31
CA LYS A 85 13.32 9.01 -11.19
C LYS A 85 12.15 9.85 -10.67
N GLU A 86 10.96 9.68 -11.23
CA GLU A 86 9.74 10.29 -10.72
C GLU A 86 9.03 9.37 -9.74
N ILE A 87 8.58 9.92 -8.62
CA ILE A 87 7.69 9.23 -7.70
C ILE A 87 6.29 9.21 -8.30
N LEU A 88 5.70 8.02 -8.41
CA LEU A 88 4.36 7.77 -8.93
C LEU A 88 3.34 7.56 -7.81
N LEU A 89 3.73 6.80 -6.78
CA LEU A 89 2.95 6.50 -5.59
C LEU A 89 3.86 6.66 -4.38
N HIS A 90 3.37 7.35 -3.36
CA HIS A 90 4.02 7.43 -2.05
C HIS A 90 2.97 7.18 -0.98
N LEU A 91 3.11 6.06 -0.31
CA LEU A 91 2.29 5.63 0.82
C LEU A 91 3.13 5.64 2.09
N ARG A 92 2.57 6.19 3.17
CA ARG A 92 3.07 5.98 4.53
C ARG A 92 1.99 5.24 5.31
N LEU A 93 2.37 4.11 5.88
CA LEU A 93 1.50 3.20 6.59
C LEU A 93 1.94 3.07 8.05
N SER A 94 0.99 2.82 8.94
CA SER A 94 1.22 2.44 10.33
C SER A 94 0.20 1.37 10.72
N ILE A 95 0.56 0.50 11.66
CA ILE A 95 -0.41 -0.39 12.31
C ILE A 95 -0.80 0.26 13.63
N GLN A 96 -2.10 0.40 13.88
CA GLN A 96 -2.62 0.99 15.11
C GLN A 96 -3.64 0.06 15.75
N GLU A 97 -3.52 -0.16 17.07
CA GLU A 97 -4.51 -0.89 17.86
C GLU A 97 -5.59 0.09 18.35
N TYR A 98 -6.84 -0.23 18.06
CA TYR A 98 -8.01 0.48 18.55
C TYR A 98 -8.76 -0.37 19.55
N ARG A 99 -9.26 0.29 20.60
CA ARG A 99 -10.19 -0.30 21.55
C ARG A 99 -11.60 0.14 21.19
N LEU A 100 -12.38 -0.78 20.64
CA LEU A 100 -13.77 -0.55 20.24
C LEU A 100 -14.71 -1.05 21.33
N GLU A 101 -15.69 -0.21 21.69
CA GLU A 101 -16.74 -0.56 22.64
C GLU A 101 -18.03 -0.86 21.89
N ILE A 102 -18.54 -2.10 22.02
CA ILE A 102 -19.79 -2.54 21.41
C ILE A 102 -20.58 -3.32 22.46
N ASN A 103 -21.78 -2.84 22.82
CA ASN A 103 -22.70 -3.50 23.75
C ASN A 103 -22.04 -4.00 25.05
N ASP A 104 -21.33 -3.12 25.77
CA ASP A 104 -20.60 -3.38 27.02
C ASP A 104 -19.37 -4.32 26.89
N TYR A 105 -18.99 -4.71 25.67
CA TYR A 105 -17.76 -5.45 25.40
C TYR A 105 -16.69 -4.54 24.79
N PHE A 106 -15.44 -4.79 25.17
CA PHE A 106 -14.27 -4.15 24.57
C PHE A 106 -13.55 -5.13 23.65
N PHE A 107 -13.38 -4.71 22.40
CA PHE A 107 -12.59 -5.42 21.39
C PHE A 107 -11.30 -4.63 21.15
N LYS A 108 -10.18 -5.34 21.09
CA LYS A 108 -8.91 -4.79 20.62
C LYS A 108 -8.74 -5.24 19.18
N GLU A 109 -8.62 -4.30 18.28
CA GLU A 109 -8.51 -4.59 16.86
C GLU A 109 -7.44 -3.71 16.23
N LYS A 110 -6.60 -4.35 15.42
CA LYS A 110 -5.53 -3.66 14.71
C LYS A 110 -6.01 -3.25 13.34
N TYR A 111 -5.59 -2.06 12.92
CA TYR A 111 -5.90 -1.54 11.60
C TYR A 111 -4.62 -1.08 10.92
N LEU A 112 -4.52 -1.37 9.62
CA LEU A 112 -3.56 -0.72 8.73
C LEU A 112 -4.07 0.69 8.40
N ILE A 113 -3.31 1.70 8.83
CA ILE A 113 -3.67 3.11 8.67
C ILE A 113 -2.80 3.75 7.59
N ILE A 114 -3.43 4.45 6.65
CA ILE A 114 -2.73 5.31 5.69
C ILE A 114 -2.48 6.68 6.31
N ASN A 115 -1.26 6.95 6.76
CA ASN A 115 -0.87 8.23 7.32
C ASN A 115 -0.48 9.27 6.25
N TRP A 116 -0.19 8.81 5.03
CA TRP A 116 0.09 9.67 3.88
C TRP A 116 -0.20 8.90 2.59
N LEU A 117 -0.88 9.54 1.64
CA LEU A 117 -1.08 9.03 0.29
C LEU A 117 -0.88 10.16 -0.71
N GLN A 118 0.07 9.95 -1.63
CA GLN A 118 0.28 10.81 -2.78
C GLN A 118 0.36 9.96 -4.04
N THR A 119 -0.37 10.36 -5.07
CA THR A 119 -0.23 9.81 -6.42
C THR A 119 0.15 10.93 -7.38
N ARG A 120 1.01 10.62 -8.34
CA ARG A 120 1.53 11.57 -9.32
C ARG A 120 1.54 10.92 -10.70
N HIS A 121 1.07 11.66 -11.70
CA HIS A 121 1.07 11.27 -13.10
C HIS A 121 1.88 12.27 -13.95
N PRO A 122 3.23 12.27 -13.85
CA PRO A 122 4.08 13.25 -14.55
C PRO A 122 3.97 13.26 -16.07
N LYS A 123 3.71 12.11 -16.69
CA LYS A 123 3.50 11.98 -18.16
C LYS A 123 2.17 12.56 -18.64
N SER A 124 1.31 13.06 -17.76
CA SER A 124 0.06 13.69 -18.18
C SER A 124 0.36 15.01 -18.90
N GLN A 125 0.10 15.05 -20.21
CA GLN A 125 0.33 16.24 -21.03
C GLN A 125 -0.91 17.13 -21.17
N THR A 126 -2.07 16.66 -20.72
CA THR A 126 -3.37 17.17 -21.17
C THR A 126 -4.21 17.86 -20.11
N MET A 127 -3.72 18.00 -18.87
CA MET A 127 -4.54 18.57 -17.80
C MET A 127 -4.31 20.07 -17.64
N ASP A 128 -5.41 20.82 -17.58
CA ASP A 128 -5.40 22.23 -17.22
C ASP A 128 -4.87 22.39 -15.78
N LYS A 129 -3.82 23.19 -15.62
CA LYS A 129 -3.19 23.49 -14.34
C LYS A 129 -4.15 24.13 -13.35
N SER A 130 -5.22 24.77 -13.82
CA SER A 130 -6.28 25.33 -12.97
C SER A 130 -7.04 24.28 -12.15
N ARG A 131 -6.97 23.00 -12.55
CA ARG A 131 -7.68 21.88 -11.93
C ARG A 131 -6.84 21.08 -10.93
N LEU A 132 -5.59 21.50 -10.69
CA LEU A 132 -4.72 20.90 -9.69
C LEU A 132 -5.09 21.41 -8.30
N TYR A 133 -5.11 20.51 -7.31
CA TYR A 133 -5.28 20.92 -5.92
C TYR A 133 -4.02 21.67 -5.43
N PRO A 134 -4.15 22.57 -4.44
CA PRO A 134 -3.00 23.24 -3.83
C PRO A 134 -1.92 22.23 -3.40
N GLY A 135 -0.67 22.47 -3.78
CA GLY A 135 0.45 21.58 -3.50
C GLY A 135 0.68 20.46 -4.53
N GLN A 136 -0.17 20.34 -5.56
CA GLN A 136 0.05 19.45 -6.69
C GLN A 136 0.76 20.17 -7.84
N ASP A 137 1.85 19.59 -8.32
CA ASP A 137 2.58 19.98 -9.53
C ASP A 137 2.11 19.21 -10.76
N VAL A 138 1.57 18.00 -10.55
CA VAL A 138 1.06 17.09 -11.60
C VAL A 138 -0.25 16.45 -11.14
N PRO A 139 -1.12 15.99 -12.06
CA PRO A 139 -2.33 15.27 -11.69
C PRO A 139 -2.01 13.95 -10.98
N GLY A 140 -3.00 13.43 -10.24
CA GLY A 140 -2.92 12.09 -9.68
C GLY A 140 -3.05 10.99 -10.72
N LEU A 141 -2.69 9.77 -10.35
CA LEU A 141 -2.82 8.60 -11.24
C LEU A 141 -4.29 8.16 -11.42
N GLY A 142 -5.18 8.57 -10.52
CA GLY A 142 -6.59 8.13 -10.55
C GLY A 142 -6.78 6.66 -10.18
N ILE A 143 -5.92 6.14 -9.29
CA ILE A 143 -5.90 4.72 -8.86
C ILE A 143 -6.43 4.52 -7.43
N PHE A 144 -7.32 5.40 -6.97
CA PHE A 144 -7.78 5.38 -5.58
C PHE A 144 -8.52 4.08 -5.23
N HIS A 145 -9.35 3.55 -6.15
CA HIS A 145 -10.04 2.28 -5.94
C HIS A 145 -9.05 1.13 -5.73
N GLN A 146 -8.02 1.04 -6.57
CA GLN A 146 -6.99 0.01 -6.45
C GLN A 146 -6.16 0.16 -5.17
N ILE A 147 -5.95 1.39 -4.68
CA ILE A 147 -5.30 1.64 -3.38
C ILE A 147 -6.21 1.25 -2.22
N SER A 148 -7.53 1.48 -2.33
CA SER A 148 -8.48 1.04 -1.31
C SER A 148 -8.51 -0.48 -1.22
N ASP A 149 -8.54 -1.16 -2.37
CA ASP A 149 -8.42 -2.61 -2.44
C ASP A 149 -7.04 -3.06 -1.91
N PHE A 150 -6.01 -2.23 -2.05
CA PHE A 150 -4.68 -2.47 -1.49
C PHE A 150 -4.58 -2.33 0.03
N ILE A 151 -5.50 -1.65 0.70
CA ILE A 151 -5.38 -1.40 2.14
C ILE A 151 -6.45 -2.15 2.93
N GLY A 152 -7.59 -2.43 2.29
CA GLY A 152 -8.63 -3.29 2.83
C GLY A 152 -8.40 -4.78 2.55
N PHE A 153 -7.21 -5.17 2.10
CA PHE A 153 -6.79 -6.57 2.01
C PHE A 153 -6.00 -7.00 3.22
#